data_AF-A0A0L0S3Y0-F1
#
_entry.id   AF-A0A0L0S3Y0-F1
#
_cell.length_a   1.000
_cell.length_b   1.000
_cell.length_c   1.000
_cell.angle_alpha   90.00
_cell.angle_beta   90.00
_cell.angle_gamma   90.00
#
_symmetry.space_group_name_H-M   'P 1'
#
loop_
_entity.id
_entity.type
_entity.pdbx_description
1 polymer ?
#
loop_
_entity_poly.entity_id
_entity_poly.type
_entity_poly.pdbx_seq_one_letter_code
_entity_poly.pdbx_strand_id
1 'polypeptide(L)'
;MTAMDQCPAGVCSPADMDAWPYATAATITTPTSPVSSAGTATPLMEGTVSLLPLPHLDAAIAGGVPGVKLPAADRPAEAPAAETTHEQRHLDPAHAPSPSASSRRTSPVPESAALVPASADAIAAVNPTTRLSSRREGGVLSYLSRLVRRIASLGRIGFYTGAFGGLLAALNVMQASGLLLYRAWHRPTVAAINSKALAACWGYIQHMMESRNRAPVTFSGDVLEIPYNTQRVMPWNQTPDHPEPPSAYVIANHVFFCDFTLEHTVAVRRNMLGHCRYFAKESHGYWPLFGWLIRMAGFVLLKRDWDLDQRYILSRVQEWQRERQPIWMVAYPEGTRMTAEKFRKAQQFSRDRGLPVFQHLLCPRTKGFVAIMKMLRTPDSHFKYLLDFTVAARHLPTGGFNTVFPTGFDLLGRRRLDRIWQFHVHVDKFDLCGLPDDEAGLEQWLMDRWVAKDQRLAKWYAQWPTVENGGAYEIPYDTPAEVLRTMTTPVPPAQIEEVE
;
A
#
# COMPACT_ATOMS: atom_id res chain seq x y z
N MET A 1 -34.09 45.21 29.39
CA MET A 1 -33.28 46.42 29.17
C MET A 1 -32.33 46.10 28.01
N THR A 2 -32.68 46.40 26.75
CA THR A 2 -32.41 47.68 26.01
C THR A 2 -30.91 48.03 25.94
N ALA A 3 -30.30 48.32 24.79
CA ALA A 3 -30.72 48.39 23.37
C ALA A 3 -29.53 47.90 22.49
N MET A 4 -29.60 47.45 21.22
CA MET A 4 -30.28 47.91 20.00
C MET A 4 -29.73 49.20 19.36
N ASP A 5 -29.60 49.15 18.02
CA ASP A 5 -29.12 50.14 17.04
C ASP A 5 -27.61 50.47 17.04
N GLN A 6 -26.94 50.70 15.90
CA GLN A 6 -27.43 51.15 14.58
C GLN A 6 -26.86 50.36 13.38
N CYS A 7 -27.65 50.29 12.30
CA CYS A 7 -27.23 49.90 10.95
C CYS A 7 -27.59 51.04 9.97
N PRO A 8 -26.74 51.47 9.02
CA PRO A 8 -27.12 52.43 7.99
C PRO A 8 -27.88 51.74 6.86
N ALA A 9 -29.07 52.23 6.54
CA ALA A 9 -29.94 51.62 5.55
C ALA A 9 -29.65 52.08 4.10
N GLY A 10 -29.85 51.15 3.16
CA GLY A 10 -30.32 51.46 1.81
C GLY A 10 -29.26 51.58 0.71
N VAL A 11 -29.08 50.49 -0.06
CA VAL A 11 -29.22 50.45 -1.54
C VAL A 11 -29.08 48.98 -2.00
N CYS A 12 -29.80 48.62 -3.07
CA CYS A 12 -29.87 47.31 -3.75
C CYS A 12 -30.77 46.21 -3.13
N SER A 13 -31.53 45.56 -4.03
CA SER A 13 -32.69 44.68 -3.79
C SER A 13 -32.36 43.23 -4.17
N PRO A 14 -32.96 42.21 -3.53
CA PRO A 14 -32.83 40.81 -3.94
C PRO A 14 -33.74 40.50 -5.14
N ALA A 15 -33.32 40.93 -6.32
CA ALA A 15 -33.84 40.45 -7.61
C ALA A 15 -32.65 40.31 -8.57
N ASP A 16 -32.19 39.07 -8.75
CA ASP A 16 -31.38 38.54 -9.88
C ASP A 16 -30.79 37.17 -9.50
N MET A 17 -31.67 36.22 -9.17
CA MET A 17 -31.33 34.82 -8.94
C MET A 17 -32.28 33.89 -9.69
N ASP A 18 -32.25 33.96 -11.02
CA ASP A 18 -32.82 32.93 -11.90
C ASP A 18 -32.23 33.01 -13.33
N ALA A 19 -31.22 32.20 -13.62
CA ALA A 19 -30.72 31.98 -14.99
C ALA A 19 -29.84 30.72 -15.12
N TRP A 20 -30.44 29.52 -15.20
CA TRP A 20 -30.24 28.61 -16.35
C TRP A 20 -31.27 27.46 -16.36
N PRO A 21 -31.84 27.06 -17.51
CA PRO A 21 -32.91 26.07 -17.56
C PRO A 21 -32.42 24.65 -17.91
N TYR A 22 -33.13 23.62 -17.45
CA TYR A 22 -34.14 22.94 -18.28
C TYR A 22 -35.03 21.99 -17.45
N ALA A 23 -36.34 22.10 -17.69
CA ALA A 23 -37.39 21.24 -17.13
C ALA A 23 -37.36 19.83 -17.80
N THR A 24 -38.06 18.79 -17.33
CA THR A 24 -39.48 18.76 -16.97
C THR A 24 -39.85 17.75 -15.88
N ALA A 25 -40.90 18.10 -15.14
CA ALA A 25 -41.58 17.24 -14.17
C ALA A 25 -42.84 16.59 -14.78
N ALA A 26 -43.36 15.57 -14.10
CA ALA A 26 -44.76 15.17 -14.20
C ALA A 26 -45.32 14.99 -12.78
N THR A 27 -46.33 15.79 -12.44
CA THR A 27 -46.98 15.82 -11.12
C THR A 27 -48.47 15.59 -11.31
N ILE A 28 -49.09 14.68 -10.54
CA ILE A 28 -50.54 14.64 -10.41
C ILE A 28 -50.93 14.62 -8.93
N THR A 29 -51.81 15.58 -8.62
CA THR A 29 -52.41 16.02 -7.37
C THR A 29 -53.09 14.97 -6.50
N THR A 30 -53.02 15.17 -5.17
CA THR A 30 -53.99 14.70 -4.17
C THR A 30 -55.12 15.72 -3.95
N PRO A 31 -56.26 15.27 -3.39
CA PRO A 31 -57.06 16.08 -2.48
C PRO A 31 -57.38 15.36 -1.14
N THR A 32 -58.10 16.06 -0.26
CA THR A 32 -58.14 15.88 1.21
C THR A 32 -59.24 14.97 1.81
N SER A 33 -59.07 14.69 3.11
CA SER A 33 -59.86 13.95 4.15
C SER A 33 -61.37 14.34 4.30
N PRO A 34 -62.22 13.82 5.24
CA PRO A 34 -61.94 13.08 6.51
C PRO A 34 -62.96 11.99 7.01
N VAL A 35 -62.78 11.49 8.27
CA VAL A 35 -63.79 11.11 9.32
C VAL A 35 -63.46 9.81 10.13
N SER A 36 -63.83 9.84 11.43
CA SER A 36 -63.67 8.91 12.58
C SER A 36 -63.98 7.40 12.35
N SER A 37 -63.50 6.44 13.17
CA SER A 37 -63.91 6.21 14.57
C SER A 37 -63.09 5.11 15.31
N ALA A 38 -63.44 4.78 16.57
CA ALA A 38 -62.65 3.97 17.51
C ALA A 38 -62.96 2.44 17.46
N GLY A 39 -62.02 1.61 17.94
CA GLY A 39 -62.23 0.16 18.15
C GLY A 39 -61.03 -0.57 18.78
N THR A 40 -61.30 -1.45 19.75
CA THR A 40 -60.32 -2.12 20.63
C THR A 40 -59.80 -3.49 20.12
N ALA A 41 -58.65 -3.89 20.68
CA ALA A 41 -58.18 -5.26 20.94
C ALA A 41 -57.44 -6.09 19.84
N THR A 42 -56.31 -6.65 20.32
CA THR A 42 -55.35 -7.65 19.81
C THR A 42 -55.92 -9.06 19.54
N PRO A 43 -55.12 -10.03 19.04
CA PRO A 43 -54.13 -10.00 17.93
C PRO A 43 -54.29 -11.23 16.98
N LEU A 44 -53.63 -11.27 15.81
CA LEU A 44 -53.28 -12.55 15.14
C LEU A 44 -52.21 -12.43 14.03
N MET A 45 -51.78 -13.58 13.53
CA MET A 45 -50.52 -13.91 12.85
C MET A 45 -50.35 -13.48 11.38
N GLU A 46 -49.08 -13.60 10.96
CA GLU A 46 -48.56 -13.85 9.59
C GLU A 46 -48.60 -12.73 8.54
N GLY A 47 -47.42 -12.48 7.95
CA GLY A 47 -47.16 -11.39 7.00
C GLY A 47 -45.74 -11.43 6.45
N THR A 48 -45.43 -12.47 5.68
CA THR A 48 -44.11 -12.71 5.08
C THR A 48 -43.74 -11.61 4.08
N VAL A 49 -42.61 -10.90 4.28
CA VAL A 49 -42.08 -9.94 3.29
C VAL A 49 -40.82 -10.49 2.64
N SER A 50 -40.87 -10.57 1.32
CA SER A 50 -39.86 -11.18 0.45
C SER A 50 -38.55 -10.38 0.39
N LEU A 51 -37.42 -11.07 0.44
CA LEU A 51 -36.10 -10.51 0.12
C LEU A 51 -35.71 -10.89 -1.32
N LEU A 52 -35.39 -9.87 -2.13
CA LEU A 52 -35.02 -10.01 -3.54
C LEU A 52 -33.78 -10.90 -3.73
N PRO A 53 -33.75 -11.77 -4.77
CA PRO A 53 -32.64 -12.68 -5.02
C PRO A 53 -31.45 -12.01 -5.71
N LEU A 54 -30.27 -12.59 -5.50
CA LEU A 54 -29.04 -12.28 -6.24
C LEU A 54 -29.15 -12.76 -7.71
N PRO A 55 -28.69 -12.00 -8.71
CA PRO A 55 -28.74 -12.45 -10.10
C PRO A 55 -27.62 -13.45 -10.45
N HIS A 56 -28.07 -14.67 -10.79
CA HIS A 56 -27.54 -15.56 -11.84
C HIS A 56 -26.07 -16.03 -11.78
N LEU A 57 -25.90 -17.22 -11.19
CA LEU A 57 -25.12 -18.28 -11.82
C LEU A 57 -26.11 -19.29 -12.46
N ASP A 58 -25.61 -20.16 -13.34
CA ASP A 58 -26.31 -21.30 -13.98
C ASP A 58 -27.30 -21.00 -15.12
N ALA A 59 -26.80 -21.02 -16.37
CA ALA A 59 -27.46 -21.62 -17.52
C ALA A 59 -26.48 -21.76 -18.72
N ALA A 60 -26.00 -22.98 -19.02
CA ALA A 60 -25.67 -23.49 -20.37
C ALA A 60 -24.87 -24.80 -20.32
N ILE A 61 -25.55 -25.94 -20.19
CA ILE A 61 -25.05 -27.25 -20.69
C ILE A 61 -26.16 -27.89 -21.52
N ALA A 62 -25.78 -28.44 -22.68
CA ALA A 62 -26.56 -29.23 -23.65
C ALA A 62 -27.61 -28.49 -24.53
N GLY A 63 -27.42 -28.58 -25.86
CA GLY A 63 -28.39 -28.18 -26.90
C GLY A 63 -27.77 -27.43 -28.09
N GLY A 64 -27.41 -28.11 -29.18
CA GLY A 64 -27.18 -27.47 -30.51
C GLY A 64 -28.50 -27.38 -31.31
N VAL A 65 -28.61 -26.98 -32.58
CA VAL A 65 -27.74 -26.75 -33.77
C VAL A 65 -28.62 -25.95 -34.81
N PRO A 66 -28.15 -25.14 -35.81
CA PRO A 66 -26.81 -24.72 -36.28
C PRO A 66 -26.60 -23.18 -36.43
N GLY A 67 -25.47 -22.76 -37.02
CA GLY A 67 -25.53 -22.06 -38.33
C GLY A 67 -25.46 -20.52 -38.45
N VAL A 68 -24.38 -19.87 -37.97
CA VAL A 68 -23.96 -18.54 -38.50
C VAL A 68 -22.44 -18.52 -38.73
N LYS A 69 -21.99 -18.06 -39.91
CA LYS A 69 -20.56 -17.87 -40.22
C LYS A 69 -20.01 -16.64 -39.49
N LEU A 70 -18.90 -16.81 -38.76
CA LEU A 70 -18.04 -15.70 -38.32
C LEU A 70 -16.92 -15.48 -39.36
N PRO A 71 -16.56 -14.23 -39.70
CA PRO A 71 -15.42 -13.94 -40.57
C PRO A 71 -14.09 -14.25 -39.87
N ALA A 72 -13.06 -14.56 -40.65
CA ALA A 72 -11.73 -14.92 -40.15
C ALA A 72 -11.00 -13.70 -39.53
N ALA A 73 -10.16 -13.96 -38.54
CA ALA A 73 -9.29 -12.94 -37.95
C ALA A 73 -8.03 -12.74 -38.83
N ASP A 74 -7.78 -11.49 -39.23
CA ASP A 74 -6.55 -11.12 -39.92
C ASP A 74 -5.32 -11.27 -39.01
N ARG A 75 -4.25 -11.84 -39.56
CA ARG A 75 -2.94 -11.89 -38.92
C ARG A 75 -2.18 -10.59 -39.23
N PRO A 76 -1.49 -9.96 -38.26
CA PRO A 76 -0.49 -8.94 -38.59
C PRO A 76 0.68 -9.60 -39.33
N ALA A 77 1.14 -8.96 -40.41
CA ALA A 77 2.20 -9.48 -41.27
C ALA A 77 3.58 -9.41 -40.60
N GLU A 78 4.43 -10.40 -40.89
CA GLU A 78 5.86 -10.39 -40.56
C GLU A 78 6.60 -9.39 -41.48
N ALA A 79 7.47 -8.56 -40.89
CA ALA A 79 8.45 -7.77 -41.62
C ALA A 79 9.83 -8.46 -41.52
N PRO A 80 10.58 -8.61 -42.62
CA PRO A 80 11.81 -9.41 -42.63
C PRO A 80 13.00 -8.70 -42.00
N ALA A 81 13.93 -9.49 -41.49
CA ALA A 81 15.25 -9.01 -41.06
C ALA A 81 16.10 -8.58 -42.26
N ALA A 82 16.87 -7.51 -42.07
CA ALA A 82 17.95 -7.10 -42.97
C ALA A 82 19.23 -6.90 -42.15
N GLU A 83 20.31 -7.56 -42.58
CA GLU A 83 21.61 -7.57 -41.91
C GLU A 83 22.65 -6.83 -42.77
N THR A 84 23.63 -6.19 -42.12
CA THR A 84 24.80 -5.48 -42.73
C THR A 84 24.48 -4.27 -43.62
N THR A 85 25.05 -3.08 -43.35
CA THR A 85 26.45 -2.79 -43.74
C THR A 85 27.00 -1.54 -43.03
N HIS A 86 28.33 -1.48 -42.93
CA HIS A 86 29.10 -0.30 -42.53
C HIS A 86 29.08 0.76 -43.64
N GLU A 87 28.85 2.03 -43.31
CA GLU A 87 29.54 3.12 -44.00
C GLU A 87 29.84 4.27 -43.03
N GLN A 88 31.10 4.68 -42.95
CA GLN A 88 31.53 5.86 -42.20
C GLN A 88 31.24 7.10 -43.05
N ARG A 89 30.79 8.19 -42.44
CA ARG A 89 30.95 9.51 -43.07
C ARG A 89 31.26 10.58 -42.04
N HIS A 90 32.43 11.21 -42.25
CA HIS A 90 32.98 12.27 -41.42
C HIS A 90 32.13 13.56 -41.50
N LEU A 91 32.02 14.27 -40.39
CA LEU A 91 31.90 15.74 -40.35
C LEU A 91 32.76 16.24 -39.19
N ASP A 92 33.78 17.04 -39.51
CA ASP A 92 34.71 17.62 -38.54
C ASP A 92 34.12 18.83 -37.80
N PRO A 93 34.58 19.13 -36.56
CA PRO A 93 34.12 20.28 -35.80
C PRO A 93 34.95 21.54 -36.08
N ALA A 94 34.31 22.71 -36.09
CA ALA A 94 34.98 24.01 -36.09
C ALA A 94 34.99 24.62 -34.68
N HIS A 95 36.17 24.92 -34.14
CA HIS A 95 36.37 25.68 -32.90
C HIS A 95 36.93 27.08 -33.19
N ALA A 96 36.53 28.05 -32.35
CA ALA A 96 37.05 29.41 -32.31
C ALA A 96 38.17 29.54 -31.22
N PRO A 97 38.99 30.61 -31.22
CA PRO A 97 40.42 30.49 -30.88
C PRO A 97 40.85 30.87 -29.44
N SER A 98 42.00 30.31 -29.03
CA SER A 98 43.28 30.90 -28.52
C SER A 98 43.29 32.33 -27.90
N PRO A 99 44.30 32.75 -27.06
CA PRO A 99 45.70 32.25 -27.08
C PRO A 99 46.52 32.28 -25.75
N SER A 100 47.83 31.97 -25.92
CA SER A 100 49.00 32.43 -25.14
C SER A 100 49.40 31.65 -23.87
N ALA A 101 50.69 31.54 -23.53
CA ALA A 101 51.94 31.58 -24.32
C ALA A 101 53.09 31.00 -23.48
N SER A 102 54.11 30.41 -24.12
CA SER A 102 55.41 30.20 -23.47
C SER A 102 56.56 30.35 -24.48
N SER A 103 57.55 31.15 -24.10
CA SER A 103 58.90 31.21 -24.64
C SER A 103 59.78 31.61 -23.45
N ARG A 104 60.97 31.07 -23.19
CA ARG A 104 62.09 30.82 -24.11
C ARG A 104 63.18 29.95 -23.43
N ARG A 105 64.07 29.39 -24.27
CA ARG A 105 65.52 29.14 -24.02
C ARG A 105 65.90 28.08 -22.95
N THR A 106 66.34 26.89 -23.33
CA THR A 106 67.69 26.45 -23.82
C THR A 106 68.72 26.21 -22.72
N SER A 107 69.28 24.99 -22.74
CA SER A 107 70.18 24.29 -21.80
C SER A 107 71.59 24.93 -21.62
N PRO A 108 72.44 24.47 -20.68
CA PRO A 108 73.10 23.14 -20.73
C PRO A 108 73.24 22.36 -19.40
N VAL A 109 73.73 21.12 -19.50
CA VAL A 109 74.03 20.15 -18.41
C VAL A 109 75.47 20.39 -17.87
N PRO A 110 75.83 19.92 -16.65
CA PRO A 110 76.73 18.75 -16.59
C PRO A 110 76.51 17.74 -15.43
N GLU A 111 76.82 16.48 -15.76
CA GLU A 111 77.40 15.38 -14.94
C GLU A 111 77.49 15.45 -13.40
N SER A 112 77.04 14.36 -12.75
CA SER A 112 77.90 13.53 -11.88
C SER A 112 77.31 12.13 -11.68
N ALA A 113 78.17 11.11 -11.52
CA ALA A 113 77.77 9.71 -11.37
C ALA A 113 78.20 9.12 -10.02
N ALA A 114 77.35 8.29 -9.41
CA ALA A 114 77.66 7.36 -8.32
C ALA A 114 76.54 6.29 -8.25
N LEU A 115 76.81 5.06 -8.69
CA LEU A 115 77.25 3.91 -7.86
C LEU A 115 76.10 3.19 -7.12
N VAL A 116 75.74 2.04 -7.69
CA VAL A 116 74.99 0.94 -7.06
C VAL A 116 75.99 -0.18 -6.71
N PRO A 117 75.87 -0.85 -5.55
CA PRO A 117 76.34 -2.22 -5.38
C PRO A 117 75.16 -3.21 -5.43
N ALA A 118 75.39 -4.37 -6.04
CA ALA A 118 74.38 -5.42 -6.21
C ALA A 118 74.59 -6.59 -5.22
N SER A 119 73.49 -7.26 -4.88
CA SER A 119 73.43 -8.66 -4.45
C SER A 119 72.07 -9.21 -4.90
N ALA A 120 72.02 -9.97 -5.99
CA ALA A 120 72.07 -11.44 -5.95
C ALA A 120 70.88 -12.06 -5.20
N ASP A 121 69.85 -12.54 -5.91
CA ASP A 121 69.71 -13.98 -6.18
C ASP A 121 68.46 -14.39 -6.99
N ALA A 122 68.51 -15.63 -7.49
CA ALA A 122 67.40 -16.48 -7.95
C ALA A 122 66.60 -16.05 -9.21
N ILE A 123 67.11 -16.48 -10.37
CA ILE A 123 66.31 -16.75 -11.56
C ILE A 123 65.29 -17.85 -11.25
N ALA A 124 63.99 -17.52 -11.29
CA ALA A 124 62.90 -18.50 -11.32
C ALA A 124 62.11 -18.34 -12.63
N ALA A 125 62.30 -19.25 -13.57
CA ALA A 125 61.57 -19.27 -14.84
C ALA A 125 60.08 -19.58 -14.61
N VAL A 126 59.24 -18.54 -14.58
CA VAL A 126 57.79 -18.68 -14.42
C VAL A 126 57.19 -19.20 -15.72
N ASN A 127 56.89 -20.50 -15.77
CA ASN A 127 56.13 -21.10 -16.87
C ASN A 127 54.79 -20.35 -17.09
N PRO A 128 54.50 -19.82 -18.29
CA PRO A 128 53.27 -19.07 -18.54
C PRO A 128 52.01 -19.97 -18.51
N THR A 129 52.17 -21.29 -18.68
CA THR A 129 51.10 -22.29 -18.68
C THR A 129 50.38 -22.42 -17.32
N THR A 130 51.09 -22.34 -16.19
CA THR A 130 50.48 -22.46 -14.84
C THR A 130 49.72 -21.19 -14.40
N ARG A 131 50.05 -20.01 -14.93
CA ARG A 131 49.20 -18.81 -14.75
C ARG A 131 47.94 -18.86 -15.60
N LEU A 132 47.96 -19.54 -16.75
CA LEU A 132 46.78 -19.71 -17.59
C LEU A 132 45.82 -20.79 -17.04
N SER A 133 46.32 -21.91 -16.51
CA SER A 133 45.46 -22.92 -15.87
C SER A 133 44.76 -22.37 -14.62
N SER A 134 45.52 -21.86 -13.65
CA SER A 134 44.96 -21.32 -12.39
C SER A 134 43.93 -20.20 -12.60
N ARG A 135 44.15 -19.29 -13.56
CA ARG A 135 43.21 -18.21 -13.90
C ARG A 135 41.95 -18.72 -14.61
N ARG A 136 42.04 -19.82 -15.36
CA ARG A 136 40.90 -20.48 -16.04
C ARG A 136 40.11 -21.37 -15.07
N GLU A 137 40.77 -22.07 -14.17
CA GLU A 137 40.18 -22.85 -13.07
C GLU A 137 39.44 -21.95 -12.08
N GLY A 138 40.04 -20.82 -11.67
CA GLY A 138 39.33 -19.79 -10.89
C GLY A 138 38.10 -19.23 -11.63
N GLY A 139 38.17 -19.11 -12.96
CA GLY A 139 37.03 -18.81 -13.82
C GLY A 139 35.91 -19.85 -13.72
N VAL A 140 36.23 -21.14 -13.88
CA VAL A 140 35.27 -22.24 -13.82
C VAL A 140 34.69 -22.42 -12.42
N LEU A 141 35.50 -22.37 -11.35
CA LEU A 141 35.03 -22.46 -9.97
C LEU A 141 34.16 -21.26 -9.56
N SER A 142 34.50 -20.04 -10.01
CA SER A 142 33.63 -18.87 -9.81
C SER A 142 32.33 -18.95 -10.62
N TYR A 143 32.34 -19.59 -11.79
CA TYR A 143 31.14 -19.85 -12.59
C TYR A 143 30.25 -20.91 -11.93
N LEU A 144 30.80 -22.07 -11.56
CA LEU A 144 30.10 -23.16 -10.89
C LEU A 144 29.51 -22.70 -9.55
N SER A 145 30.26 -21.96 -8.73
CA SER A 145 29.71 -21.41 -7.47
C SER A 145 28.61 -20.37 -7.71
N ARG A 146 28.65 -19.59 -8.79
CA ARG A 146 27.54 -18.71 -9.20
C ARG A 146 26.33 -19.52 -9.67
N LEU A 147 26.53 -20.60 -10.42
CA LEU A 147 25.48 -21.50 -10.89
C LEU A 147 24.79 -22.23 -9.73
N VAL A 148 25.55 -22.84 -8.81
CA VAL A 148 25.03 -23.49 -7.59
C VAL A 148 24.24 -22.50 -6.74
N ARG A 149 24.74 -21.28 -6.53
CA ARG A 149 23.99 -20.22 -5.82
C ARG A 149 22.68 -19.84 -6.52
N ARG A 150 22.65 -19.80 -7.86
CA ARG A 150 21.43 -19.54 -8.64
C ARG A 150 20.42 -20.69 -8.49
N ILE A 151 20.85 -21.94 -8.68
CA ILE A 151 20.00 -23.14 -8.53
C ILE A 151 19.42 -23.22 -7.11
N ALA A 152 20.25 -23.05 -6.08
CA ALA A 152 19.81 -23.03 -4.69
C ALA A 152 18.89 -21.84 -4.35
N SER A 153 18.95 -20.75 -5.12
CA SER A 153 17.99 -19.65 -4.99
C SER A 153 16.67 -19.95 -5.67
N LEU A 154 16.68 -20.55 -6.87
CA LEU A 154 15.47 -20.94 -7.60
C LEU A 154 14.68 -22.03 -6.85
N GLY A 155 15.35 -23.08 -6.37
CA GLY A 155 14.71 -24.14 -5.58
C GLY A 155 14.09 -23.60 -4.28
N ARG A 156 14.72 -22.59 -3.66
CA ARG A 156 14.20 -21.92 -2.46
C ARG A 156 13.03 -20.99 -2.74
N ILE A 157 13.05 -20.25 -3.85
CA ILE A 157 11.89 -19.49 -4.33
C ILE A 157 10.72 -20.45 -4.60
N GLY A 158 10.96 -21.56 -5.29
CA GLY A 158 9.96 -22.60 -5.55
C GLY A 158 9.38 -23.19 -4.28
N PHE A 159 10.22 -23.59 -3.31
CA PHE A 159 9.77 -24.15 -2.03
C PHE A 159 8.89 -23.17 -1.24
N TYR A 160 9.33 -21.94 -1.01
CA TYR A 160 8.56 -20.98 -0.21
C TYR A 160 7.32 -20.46 -0.95
N THR A 161 7.39 -20.26 -2.27
CA THR A 161 6.19 -19.90 -3.06
C THR A 161 5.18 -21.05 -3.08
N GLY A 162 5.64 -22.30 -3.19
CA GLY A 162 4.79 -23.49 -3.12
C GLY A 162 4.14 -23.67 -1.75
N ALA A 163 4.90 -23.47 -0.67
CA ALA A 163 4.37 -23.49 0.70
C ALA A 163 3.34 -22.38 0.93
N PHE A 164 3.56 -21.18 0.39
CA PHE A 164 2.59 -20.09 0.43
C PHE A 164 1.32 -20.43 -0.38
N GLY A 165 1.45 -21.02 -1.57
CA GLY A 165 0.32 -21.50 -2.37
C GLY A 165 -0.50 -22.56 -1.65
N GLY A 166 0.16 -23.52 -0.99
CA GLY A 166 -0.49 -24.53 -0.15
C GLY A 166 -1.23 -23.94 1.05
N LEU A 167 -0.63 -22.95 1.73
CA LEU A 167 -1.29 -22.18 2.79
C LEU A 167 -2.54 -21.47 2.25
N LEU A 168 -2.43 -20.75 1.12
CA LEU A 168 -3.57 -20.08 0.50
C LEU A 168 -4.68 -21.07 0.13
N ALA A 169 -4.36 -22.25 -0.39
CA ALA A 169 -5.35 -23.28 -0.69
C ALA A 169 -6.08 -23.76 0.58
N ALA A 170 -5.35 -24.07 1.66
CA ALA A 170 -5.94 -24.49 2.93
C ALA A 170 -6.83 -23.40 3.56
N LEU A 171 -6.40 -22.13 3.49
CA LEU A 171 -7.19 -20.99 3.94
C LEU A 171 -8.48 -20.81 3.13
N ASN A 172 -8.43 -21.00 1.80
CA ASN A 172 -9.62 -20.94 0.96
C ASN A 172 -10.62 -22.07 1.28
N VAL A 173 -10.15 -23.28 1.56
CA VAL A 173 -11.03 -24.38 2.03
C VAL A 173 -11.71 -23.98 3.34
N MET A 174 -10.97 -23.47 4.32
CA MET A 174 -11.52 -22.99 5.60
C MET A 174 -12.57 -21.87 5.39
N GLN A 175 -12.30 -20.90 4.52
CA GLN A 175 -13.23 -19.80 4.24
C GLN A 175 -14.49 -20.29 3.49
N ALA A 176 -14.34 -21.21 2.53
CA ALA A 176 -15.46 -21.82 1.82
C ALA A 176 -16.37 -22.64 2.77
N SER A 177 -15.78 -23.42 3.68
CA SER A 177 -16.53 -24.06 4.77
C SER A 177 -17.24 -23.03 5.67
N GLY A 178 -16.57 -21.92 5.98
CA GLY A 178 -17.16 -20.78 6.71
C GLY A 178 -18.35 -20.13 5.98
N LEU A 179 -18.36 -20.10 4.65
CA LEU A 179 -19.48 -19.59 3.84
C LEU A 179 -20.71 -20.51 3.88
N LEU A 180 -20.52 -21.83 3.91
CA LEU A 180 -21.64 -22.78 4.12
C LEU A 180 -22.30 -22.53 5.49
N LEU A 181 -21.50 -22.16 6.49
CA LEU A 181 -22.00 -21.76 7.81
C LEU A 181 -22.55 -20.32 7.85
N TYR A 182 -22.22 -19.44 6.91
CA TYR A 182 -22.62 -18.02 6.94
C TYR A 182 -24.15 -17.80 6.85
N ARG A 183 -24.90 -18.72 6.24
CA ARG A 183 -26.39 -18.69 6.22
C ARG A 183 -27.02 -19.28 7.49
N ALA A 184 -26.26 -20.00 8.33
CA ALA A 184 -26.75 -20.73 9.50
C ALA A 184 -26.13 -20.25 10.83
N TRP A 185 -25.07 -19.43 10.79
CA TRP A 185 -24.24 -19.05 11.94
C TRP A 185 -24.02 -17.54 12.03
N HIS A 186 -23.82 -17.05 13.25
CA HIS A 186 -23.46 -15.69 13.65
C HIS A 186 -22.37 -15.03 12.76
N ARG A 187 -22.72 -13.94 12.04
CA ARG A 187 -21.81 -13.24 11.09
C ARG A 187 -20.44 -12.83 11.68
N PRO A 188 -20.35 -12.28 12.90
CA PRO A 188 -19.05 -11.95 13.52
C PRO A 188 -18.10 -13.14 13.64
N THR A 189 -18.62 -14.38 13.74
CA THR A 189 -17.79 -15.59 13.76
C THR A 189 -17.08 -15.81 12.43
N VAL A 190 -17.79 -15.60 11.32
CA VAL A 190 -17.20 -15.73 9.97
C VAL A 190 -16.20 -14.59 9.72
N ALA A 191 -16.48 -13.37 10.18
CA ALA A 191 -15.54 -12.26 10.12
C ALA A 191 -14.26 -12.50 10.95
N ALA A 192 -14.39 -13.11 12.13
CA ALA A 192 -13.28 -13.55 12.98
C ALA A 192 -12.41 -14.62 12.32
N ILE A 193 -13.01 -15.67 11.75
CA ILE A 193 -12.31 -16.74 11.01
C ILE A 193 -11.56 -16.14 9.80
N ASN A 194 -12.19 -15.24 9.06
CA ASN A 194 -11.55 -14.52 7.95
C ASN A 194 -10.37 -13.65 8.41
N SER A 195 -10.48 -12.99 9.55
CA SER A 195 -9.39 -12.18 10.12
C SER A 195 -8.21 -13.06 10.53
N LYS A 196 -8.46 -14.27 11.07
CA LYS A 196 -7.42 -15.29 11.29
C LYS A 196 -6.79 -15.79 9.99
N ALA A 197 -7.58 -15.98 8.92
CA ALA A 197 -7.06 -16.37 7.61
C ALA A 197 -6.08 -15.33 7.05
N LEU A 198 -6.45 -14.05 7.12
CA LEU A 198 -5.56 -12.95 6.76
C LEU A 198 -4.33 -12.88 7.66
N ALA A 199 -4.47 -13.01 8.98
CA ALA A 199 -3.34 -13.03 9.90
C ALA A 199 -2.32 -14.14 9.56
N ALA A 200 -2.79 -15.33 9.15
CA ALA A 200 -1.92 -16.41 8.70
C ALA A 200 -1.23 -16.11 7.36
N CYS A 201 -1.97 -15.59 6.37
CA CYS A 201 -1.44 -15.21 5.06
C CYS A 201 -0.40 -14.09 5.15
N TRP A 202 -0.76 -12.98 5.80
CA TRP A 202 0.13 -11.84 5.99
C TRP A 202 1.26 -12.17 6.95
N GLY A 203 1.00 -12.94 8.01
CA GLY A 203 2.02 -13.40 8.95
C GLY A 203 3.08 -14.28 8.28
N TYR A 204 2.71 -15.08 7.28
CA TYR A 204 3.67 -15.80 6.44
C TYR A 204 4.57 -14.84 5.67
N ILE A 205 4.00 -13.85 4.96
CA ILE A 205 4.77 -12.85 4.21
C ILE A 205 5.68 -12.06 5.16
N GLN A 206 5.19 -11.64 6.32
CA GLN A 206 5.94 -10.85 7.30
C GLN A 206 7.10 -11.64 7.93
N HIS A 207 6.85 -12.89 8.31
CA HIS A 207 7.89 -13.81 8.77
C HIS A 207 8.95 -14.08 7.71
N MET A 208 8.54 -14.19 6.44
CA MET A 208 9.50 -14.33 5.34
C MET A 208 10.33 -13.05 5.16
N MET A 209 9.70 -11.87 5.19
CA MET A 209 10.33 -10.57 5.01
C MET A 209 11.28 -10.21 6.18
N GLU A 210 10.77 -10.02 7.39
CA GLU A 210 11.53 -9.51 8.55
C GLU A 210 12.44 -10.59 9.15
N SER A 211 11.91 -11.79 9.43
CA SER A 211 12.67 -12.85 10.13
C SER A 211 13.60 -13.66 9.20
N ARG A 212 13.05 -14.32 8.18
CA ARG A 212 13.83 -15.25 7.33
C ARG A 212 14.76 -14.54 6.36
N ASN A 213 14.28 -13.50 5.69
CA ASN A 213 15.04 -12.79 4.67
C ASN A 213 15.75 -11.53 5.21
N ARG A 214 15.47 -11.13 6.46
CA ARG A 214 16.13 -10.05 7.19
C ARG A 214 15.95 -8.69 6.51
N ALA A 215 14.72 -8.29 6.26
CA ALA A 215 14.41 -6.91 5.87
C ALA A 215 14.57 -5.98 7.08
N PRO A 216 15.46 -4.97 7.03
CA PRO A 216 15.60 -4.00 8.11
C PRO A 216 14.49 -2.94 7.96
N VAL A 217 13.61 -2.88 8.95
CA VAL A 217 12.51 -1.92 9.02
C VAL A 217 12.74 -1.01 10.21
N THR A 218 12.77 0.29 9.94
CA THR A 218 12.92 1.33 10.95
C THR A 218 11.64 2.18 11.02
N PHE A 219 11.36 2.73 12.19
CA PHE A 219 10.12 3.43 12.50
C PHE A 219 10.38 4.87 12.94
N SER A 220 9.42 5.76 12.76
CA SER A 220 9.40 7.09 13.39
C SER A 220 7.96 7.59 13.57
N GLY A 221 7.78 8.65 14.37
CA GLY A 221 6.46 9.11 14.77
C GLY A 221 5.77 8.15 15.75
N ASP A 222 4.45 8.09 15.67
CA ASP A 222 3.57 7.71 16.78
C ASP A 222 3.26 6.21 16.81
N VAL A 223 4.12 5.37 16.19
CA VAL A 223 3.91 3.92 16.07
C VAL A 223 3.73 3.25 17.43
N LEU A 224 4.35 3.78 18.48
CA LEU A 224 4.19 3.30 19.86
C LEU A 224 2.87 3.73 20.53
N GLU A 225 2.29 4.86 20.12
CA GLU A 225 1.04 5.42 20.68
C GLU A 225 -0.24 4.85 20.07
N ILE A 226 -0.12 4.08 18.99
CA ILE A 226 -1.22 3.31 18.42
C ILE A 226 -1.63 2.27 19.48
N PRO A 227 -2.90 2.24 19.96
CA PRO A 227 -3.29 1.29 20.98
C PRO A 227 -3.18 -0.15 20.48
N TYR A 228 -2.73 -1.05 21.36
CA TYR A 228 -2.57 -2.46 21.03
C TYR A 228 -3.94 -3.17 21.06
N ASN A 229 -4.21 -4.00 20.06
CA ASN A 229 -5.47 -4.75 20.01
C ASN A 229 -5.48 -5.91 21.02
N THR A 230 -6.14 -5.72 22.15
CA THR A 230 -6.35 -6.73 23.19
C THR A 230 -7.63 -7.54 23.02
N GLN A 231 -8.45 -7.26 22.00
CA GLN A 231 -9.70 -7.98 21.80
C GLN A 231 -9.47 -9.46 21.47
N ARG A 232 -10.29 -10.32 22.08
CA ARG A 232 -10.25 -11.76 21.81
C ARG A 232 -10.76 -12.05 20.40
N VAL A 233 -10.00 -12.85 19.66
CA VAL A 233 -10.16 -13.06 18.21
C VAL A 233 -11.42 -13.84 17.82
N MET A 234 -12.23 -14.35 18.76
CA MET A 234 -13.47 -15.09 18.47
C MET A 234 -14.63 -14.54 19.31
N PRO A 235 -15.84 -14.34 18.75
CA PRO A 235 -16.94 -13.69 19.47
C PRO A 235 -17.38 -14.40 20.76
N TRP A 236 -17.42 -15.72 20.79
CA TRP A 236 -17.80 -16.49 21.99
C TRP A 236 -16.74 -16.46 23.11
N ASN A 237 -15.57 -15.89 22.84
CA ASN A 237 -14.58 -15.62 23.87
C ASN A 237 -14.69 -14.19 24.41
N GLN A 238 -15.50 -13.31 23.82
CA GLN A 238 -15.62 -11.91 24.23
C GLN A 238 -16.53 -11.75 25.45
N THR A 239 -16.09 -10.94 26.41
CA THR A 239 -16.86 -10.52 27.58
C THR A 239 -17.37 -9.07 27.43
N PRO A 240 -18.42 -8.65 28.17
CA PRO A 240 -19.02 -7.31 28.02
C PRO A 240 -18.10 -6.13 28.40
N ASP A 241 -17.04 -6.40 29.16
CA ASP A 241 -16.03 -5.46 29.66
C ASP A 241 -14.81 -5.31 28.74
N HIS A 242 -14.82 -5.93 27.55
CA HIS A 242 -13.72 -5.76 26.61
C HIS A 242 -13.58 -4.30 26.13
N PRO A 243 -12.35 -3.78 26.01
CA PRO A 243 -12.12 -2.48 25.42
C PRO A 243 -12.55 -2.47 23.95
N GLU A 244 -12.99 -1.31 23.49
CA GLU A 244 -13.26 -1.06 22.07
C GLU A 244 -12.03 -1.39 21.21
N PRO A 245 -12.23 -1.90 19.98
CA PRO A 245 -11.11 -2.24 19.14
C PRO A 245 -10.36 -0.97 18.73
N PRO A 246 -9.03 -1.00 18.53
CA PRO A 246 -8.26 0.12 18.03
C PRO A 246 -8.45 0.28 16.50
N SER A 247 -9.71 0.34 16.07
CA SER A 247 -10.09 0.52 14.68
C SER A 247 -9.74 1.92 14.20
N ALA A 248 -9.16 1.96 13.01
CA ALA A 248 -8.61 3.18 12.45
C ALA A 248 -8.87 3.26 10.95
N TYR A 249 -8.99 4.49 10.46
CA TYR A 249 -8.82 4.76 9.04
C TYR A 249 -7.35 5.00 8.76
N VAL A 250 -6.78 4.21 7.85
CA VAL A 250 -5.35 4.27 7.55
C VAL A 250 -5.19 4.85 6.15
N ILE A 251 -4.40 5.91 6.03
CA ILE A 251 -4.04 6.49 4.73
C ILE A 251 -2.54 6.39 4.51
N ALA A 252 -2.13 6.01 3.30
CA ALA A 252 -0.73 5.79 2.95
C ALA A 252 -0.41 6.32 1.54
N ASN A 253 0.88 6.59 1.28
CA ASN A 253 1.39 6.82 -0.07
C ASN A 253 1.59 5.50 -0.83
N HIS A 254 1.28 5.47 -2.12
CA HIS A 254 1.21 4.24 -2.92
C HIS A 254 2.30 4.16 -3.99
N VAL A 255 3.47 3.72 -3.54
CA VAL A 255 4.68 3.71 -4.34
C VAL A 255 4.77 2.45 -5.22
N PHE A 256 4.33 1.30 -4.70
CA PHE A 256 4.62 0.00 -5.30
C PHE A 256 3.43 -0.98 -5.24
N PHE A 257 3.66 -2.24 -5.62
CA PHE A 257 2.62 -3.28 -5.52
C PHE A 257 2.62 -4.00 -4.17
N CYS A 258 3.77 -4.12 -3.52
CA CYS A 258 3.94 -4.76 -2.22
C CYS A 258 4.26 -3.75 -1.11
N ASP A 259 3.99 -2.46 -1.32
CA ASP A 259 4.19 -1.43 -0.30
C ASP A 259 3.39 -1.74 0.98
N PHE A 260 2.17 -2.26 0.85
CA PHE A 260 1.30 -2.76 1.93
C PHE A 260 1.99 -3.65 3.00
N THR A 261 3.14 -4.27 2.68
CA THR A 261 3.89 -5.05 3.66
C THR A 261 4.62 -4.18 4.69
N LEU A 262 4.73 -2.87 4.47
CA LEU A 262 5.28 -1.89 5.41
C LEU A 262 4.22 -1.47 6.44
N GLU A 263 2.98 -1.26 6.02
CA GLU A 263 1.83 -1.12 6.91
C GLU A 263 1.66 -2.37 7.78
N HIS A 264 1.89 -3.56 7.21
CA HIS A 264 1.91 -4.81 7.96
C HIS A 264 3.01 -4.90 9.03
N THR A 265 4.16 -4.25 8.87
CA THR A 265 5.20 -4.19 9.93
C THR A 265 4.67 -3.52 11.19
N VAL A 266 3.84 -2.47 11.04
CA VAL A 266 3.19 -1.80 12.17
C VAL A 266 1.98 -2.60 12.65
N ALA A 267 1.16 -3.14 11.73
CA ALA A 267 -0.04 -3.87 12.08
C ALA A 267 0.23 -5.16 12.88
N VAL A 268 1.32 -5.88 12.61
CA VAL A 268 1.69 -7.06 13.42
C VAL A 268 2.07 -6.68 14.85
N ARG A 269 2.82 -5.58 15.02
CA ARG A 269 3.24 -5.02 16.32
C ARG A 269 2.08 -4.43 17.14
N ARG A 270 0.90 -4.26 16.52
CA ARG A 270 -0.34 -3.77 17.17
C ARG A 270 -1.45 -4.82 17.25
N ASN A 271 -1.17 -6.07 16.86
CA ASN A 271 -2.17 -7.16 16.74
C ASN A 271 -3.38 -6.79 15.83
N MET A 272 -3.11 -6.00 14.78
CA MET A 272 -4.08 -5.57 13.76
C MET A 272 -3.81 -6.16 12.36
N LEU A 273 -2.81 -7.04 12.22
CA LEU A 273 -2.44 -7.65 10.94
C LEU A 273 -3.62 -8.40 10.27
N GLY A 274 -4.35 -9.23 11.03
CA GLY A 274 -5.55 -9.91 10.53
C GLY A 274 -6.75 -8.98 10.29
N HIS A 275 -6.66 -7.74 10.76
CA HIS A 275 -7.73 -6.73 10.77
C HIS A 275 -7.55 -5.65 9.71
N CYS A 276 -6.43 -5.67 8.96
CA CYS A 276 -6.24 -4.80 7.80
C CYS A 276 -7.23 -5.17 6.67
N ARG A 277 -7.93 -4.17 6.12
CA ARG A 277 -8.84 -4.28 4.97
C ARG A 277 -8.54 -3.14 4.01
N TYR A 278 -8.33 -3.47 2.74
CA TYR A 278 -7.86 -2.49 1.76
C TYR A 278 -8.93 -2.16 0.72
N PHE A 279 -8.89 -0.92 0.23
CA PHE A 279 -9.55 -0.54 -1.02
C PHE A 279 -8.70 -1.01 -2.21
N ALA A 280 -9.12 -2.11 -2.86
CA ALA A 280 -8.38 -2.72 -3.96
C ALA A 280 -9.20 -2.67 -5.26
N LYS A 281 -8.55 -2.70 -6.43
CA LYS A 281 -9.28 -2.82 -7.72
C LYS A 281 -10.02 -4.17 -7.79
N GLU A 282 -11.25 -4.20 -8.28
CA GLU A 282 -12.08 -5.41 -8.40
C GLU A 282 -11.35 -6.59 -9.06
N SER A 283 -10.48 -6.31 -10.03
CA SER A 283 -9.67 -7.33 -10.72
C SER A 283 -8.80 -8.19 -9.81
N HIS A 284 -8.38 -7.70 -8.63
CA HIS A 284 -7.62 -8.50 -7.66
C HIS A 284 -8.46 -9.65 -7.09
N GLY A 285 -9.78 -9.49 -7.01
CA GLY A 285 -10.71 -10.50 -6.50
C GLY A 285 -10.91 -11.71 -7.43
N TYR A 286 -10.30 -11.73 -8.62
CA TYR A 286 -10.28 -12.88 -9.54
C TYR A 286 -8.95 -13.63 -9.55
N TRP A 287 -7.95 -13.22 -8.76
CA TRP A 287 -6.69 -13.94 -8.69
C TRP A 287 -6.88 -15.30 -8.01
N PRO A 288 -6.37 -16.41 -8.60
CA PRO A 288 -6.49 -17.74 -8.00
C PRO A 288 -5.97 -17.78 -6.57
N LEU A 289 -6.78 -18.36 -5.67
CA LEU A 289 -6.56 -18.45 -4.21
C LEU A 289 -6.49 -17.10 -3.48
N PHE A 290 -5.60 -16.19 -3.87
CA PHE A 290 -5.38 -14.92 -3.19
C PHE A 290 -6.55 -13.94 -3.34
N GLY A 291 -7.14 -13.85 -4.55
CA GLY A 291 -8.29 -12.99 -4.83
C GLY A 291 -9.54 -13.43 -4.08
N TRP A 292 -9.71 -14.74 -3.93
CA TRP A 292 -10.77 -15.35 -3.13
C TRP A 292 -10.56 -15.10 -1.63
N LEU A 293 -9.33 -15.26 -1.12
CA LEU A 293 -8.95 -14.95 0.26
C LEU A 293 -9.36 -13.50 0.65
N ILE A 294 -8.93 -12.51 -0.14
CA ILE A 294 -9.23 -11.09 0.17
C ILE A 294 -10.71 -10.74 -0.02
N ARG A 295 -11.40 -11.37 -0.99
CA ARG A 295 -12.83 -11.17 -1.24
C ARG A 295 -13.66 -11.70 -0.08
N MET A 296 -13.43 -12.94 0.34
CA MET A 296 -14.13 -13.56 1.48
C MET A 296 -13.79 -12.89 2.80
N ALA A 297 -12.59 -12.32 2.94
CA ALA A 297 -12.24 -11.56 4.12
C ALA A 297 -12.87 -10.15 4.18
N GLY A 298 -13.56 -9.71 3.13
CA GLY A 298 -14.29 -8.43 3.11
C GLY A 298 -13.45 -7.23 2.70
N PHE A 299 -12.47 -7.38 1.82
CA PHE A 299 -11.82 -6.22 1.18
C PHE A 299 -12.81 -5.44 0.32
N VAL A 300 -12.63 -4.12 0.22
CA VAL A 300 -13.49 -3.28 -0.62
C VAL A 300 -12.95 -3.29 -2.04
N LEU A 301 -13.54 -4.15 -2.86
CA LEU A 301 -13.20 -4.35 -4.26
C LEU A 301 -13.91 -3.30 -5.15
N LEU A 302 -13.15 -2.30 -5.60
CA LEU A 302 -13.61 -1.12 -6.33
C LEU A 302 -13.55 -1.30 -7.85
N LYS A 303 -14.62 -0.91 -8.55
CA LYS A 303 -14.72 -0.89 -10.01
C LYS A 303 -13.95 0.27 -10.65
N ARG A 304 -13.60 1.28 -9.85
CA ARG A 304 -13.01 2.59 -10.26
C ARG A 304 -14.03 3.53 -10.90
N ASP A 305 -15.29 3.36 -10.53
CA ASP A 305 -16.42 4.21 -10.89
C ASP A 305 -17.06 4.67 -9.58
N TRP A 306 -17.07 5.99 -9.33
CA TRP A 306 -17.52 6.54 -8.06
C TRP A 306 -19.00 6.24 -7.78
N ASP A 307 -19.86 6.31 -8.80
CA ASP A 307 -21.31 6.23 -8.61
C ASP A 307 -21.76 4.80 -8.31
N LEU A 308 -21.02 3.81 -8.85
CA LEU A 308 -21.14 2.39 -8.48
C LEU A 308 -20.47 2.09 -7.13
N ASP A 309 -19.24 2.58 -6.92
CA ASP A 309 -18.41 2.21 -5.77
C ASP A 309 -18.92 2.84 -4.47
N GLN A 310 -19.45 4.08 -4.48
CA GLN A 310 -19.89 4.78 -3.27
C GLN A 310 -20.86 3.93 -2.44
N ARG A 311 -21.96 3.44 -3.04
CA ARG A 311 -22.97 2.63 -2.33
C ARG A 311 -22.37 1.35 -1.74
N TYR A 312 -21.43 0.73 -2.45
CA TYR A 312 -20.75 -0.48 -1.97
C TYR A 312 -19.81 -0.17 -0.78
N ILE A 313 -19.03 0.91 -0.84
CA ILE A 313 -18.20 1.41 0.27
C ILE A 313 -19.07 1.66 1.50
N LEU A 314 -20.16 2.43 1.35
CA LEU A 314 -21.10 2.73 2.44
C LEU A 314 -21.58 1.44 3.12
N SER A 315 -22.02 0.44 2.34
CA SER A 315 -22.55 -0.81 2.87
C SER A 315 -21.53 -1.64 3.66
N ARG A 316 -20.24 -1.62 3.28
CA ARG A 316 -19.16 -2.32 4.00
C ARG A 316 -18.81 -1.60 5.30
N VAL A 317 -18.68 -0.28 5.27
CA VAL A 317 -18.39 0.53 6.46
C VAL A 317 -19.50 0.42 7.50
N GLN A 318 -20.78 0.45 7.08
CA GLN A 318 -21.93 0.20 7.96
C GLN A 318 -21.92 -1.21 8.55
N GLU A 319 -21.54 -2.23 7.78
CA GLU A 319 -21.42 -3.62 8.25
C GLU A 319 -20.36 -3.76 9.36
N TRP A 320 -19.17 -3.17 9.16
CA TRP A 320 -18.12 -3.19 10.18
C TRP A 320 -18.49 -2.42 11.44
N GLN A 321 -19.15 -1.27 11.30
CA GLN A 321 -19.62 -0.49 12.45
C GLN A 321 -20.69 -1.24 13.25
N ARG A 322 -21.69 -1.83 12.58
CA ARG A 322 -22.75 -2.63 13.20
C ARG A 322 -22.21 -3.85 13.96
N GLU A 323 -21.15 -4.48 13.44
CA GLU A 323 -20.56 -5.68 14.06
C GLU A 323 -19.37 -5.39 14.98
N ARG A 324 -19.05 -4.10 15.22
CA ARG A 324 -17.90 -3.60 16.00
C ARG A 324 -16.61 -4.38 15.73
N GLN A 325 -16.36 -4.72 14.45
CA GLN A 325 -15.22 -5.53 14.06
C GLN A 325 -13.93 -4.72 14.21
N PRO A 326 -12.87 -5.23 14.88
CA PRO A 326 -11.55 -4.61 14.80
C PRO A 326 -11.10 -4.53 13.33
N ILE A 327 -10.80 -3.32 12.88
CA ILE A 327 -10.46 -3.06 11.48
C ILE A 327 -9.49 -1.88 11.32
N TRP A 328 -8.45 -2.09 10.52
CA TRP A 328 -7.70 -1.01 9.89
C TRP A 328 -8.17 -0.89 8.44
N MET A 329 -8.95 0.14 8.16
CA MET A 329 -9.45 0.42 6.82
C MET A 329 -8.38 1.20 6.06
N VAL A 330 -7.60 0.51 5.25
CA VAL A 330 -6.42 1.06 4.55
C VAL A 330 -6.78 1.57 3.16
N ALA A 331 -6.56 2.86 2.95
CA ALA A 331 -6.76 3.58 1.72
C ALA A 331 -5.44 4.18 1.19
N TYR A 332 -5.37 4.27 -0.12
CA TYR A 332 -4.32 4.99 -0.84
C TYR A 332 -4.95 6.15 -1.60
N PRO A 333 -5.02 7.38 -1.04
CA PRO A 333 -5.69 8.53 -1.66
C PRO A 333 -5.17 8.91 -3.05
N GLU A 334 -3.91 8.59 -3.40
CA GLU A 334 -3.38 8.68 -4.78
C GLU A 334 -4.21 7.88 -5.79
N GLY A 335 -4.89 6.82 -5.32
CA GLY A 335 -5.77 5.95 -6.08
C GLY A 335 -5.05 5.00 -7.04
N THR A 336 -3.74 5.14 -7.26
CA THR A 336 -2.98 4.30 -8.20
C THR A 336 -1.49 4.34 -7.89
N ARG A 337 -0.76 3.29 -8.26
CA ARG A 337 0.71 3.27 -8.19
C ARG A 337 1.32 4.32 -9.10
N MET A 338 2.34 5.01 -8.58
CA MET A 338 3.16 5.95 -9.34
C MET A 338 3.84 5.29 -10.55
N THR A 339 3.79 5.96 -11.69
CA THR A 339 4.62 5.68 -12.88
C THR A 339 5.08 7.02 -13.45
N ALA A 340 6.19 7.06 -14.20
CA ALA A 340 6.71 8.32 -14.74
C ALA A 340 5.69 9.10 -15.58
N GLU A 341 4.81 8.40 -16.32
CA GLU A 341 3.72 9.00 -17.08
C GLU A 341 2.64 9.62 -16.17
N LYS A 342 2.15 8.84 -15.18
CA LYS A 342 1.12 9.31 -14.25
C LYS A 342 1.62 10.43 -13.35
N PHE A 343 2.89 10.40 -12.98
CA PHE A 343 3.53 11.43 -12.17
C PHE A 343 3.56 12.77 -12.93
N ARG A 344 3.98 12.78 -14.20
CA ARG A 344 3.90 13.98 -15.07
C ARG A 344 2.47 14.49 -15.21
N LYS A 345 1.51 13.58 -15.45
CA LYS A 345 0.07 13.92 -15.55
C LYS A 345 -0.48 14.50 -14.24
N ALA A 346 -0.09 13.96 -13.09
CA ALA A 346 -0.49 14.48 -11.78
C ALA A 346 0.11 15.87 -11.49
N GLN A 347 1.39 16.09 -11.81
CA GLN A 347 1.99 17.43 -11.67
C GLN A 347 1.36 18.46 -12.61
N GLN A 348 0.99 18.06 -13.83
CA GLN A 348 0.24 18.94 -14.74
C GLN A 348 -1.15 19.25 -14.16
N PHE A 349 -1.91 18.24 -13.75
CA PHE A 349 -3.21 18.43 -13.08
C PHE A 349 -3.13 19.39 -11.88
N SER A 350 -2.08 19.29 -11.06
CA SER A 350 -1.85 20.24 -9.96
C SER A 350 -1.65 21.67 -10.48
N ARG A 351 -0.75 21.87 -11.46
CA ARG A 351 -0.48 23.19 -12.06
C ARG A 351 -1.72 23.82 -12.67
N ASP A 352 -2.46 23.06 -13.47
CA ASP A 352 -3.66 23.50 -14.19
C ASP A 352 -4.80 23.93 -13.24
N ARG A 353 -4.76 23.48 -11.98
CA ARG A 353 -5.77 23.78 -10.93
C ARG A 353 -5.26 24.63 -9.78
N GLY A 354 -4.01 25.12 -9.83
CA GLY A 354 -3.40 25.87 -8.72
C GLY A 354 -3.18 25.07 -7.44
N LEU A 355 -3.17 23.72 -7.52
CA LEU A 355 -2.91 22.84 -6.37
C LEU A 355 -1.40 22.65 -6.15
N PRO A 356 -0.97 22.22 -4.94
CA PRO A 356 0.43 21.87 -4.68
C PRO A 356 1.00 20.85 -5.69
N VAL A 357 2.22 21.11 -6.16
CA VAL A 357 2.93 20.27 -7.15
C VAL A 357 3.94 19.37 -6.44
N PHE A 358 3.50 18.16 -6.13
CA PHE A 358 4.29 17.13 -5.45
C PHE A 358 5.50 16.66 -6.27
N GLN A 359 6.61 16.35 -5.60
CA GLN A 359 7.87 15.90 -6.21
C GLN A 359 8.16 14.41 -5.98
N HIS A 360 7.48 13.80 -5.00
CA HIS A 360 7.71 12.42 -4.55
C HIS A 360 6.41 11.58 -4.50
N LEU A 361 5.24 12.23 -4.67
CA LEU A 361 3.91 11.66 -4.56
C LEU A 361 3.02 12.00 -5.76
N LEU A 362 1.94 11.25 -5.97
CA LEU A 362 0.80 11.73 -6.77
C LEU A 362 -0.13 12.60 -5.92
N CYS A 363 -0.84 13.53 -6.56
CA CYS A 363 -1.88 14.34 -5.92
C CYS A 363 -2.98 13.41 -5.32
N PRO A 364 -3.43 13.63 -4.07
CA PRO A 364 -4.45 12.82 -3.45
C PRO A 364 -5.84 13.10 -4.05
N ARG A 365 -6.75 12.14 -3.93
CA ARG A 365 -8.17 12.27 -4.29
C ARG A 365 -9.01 12.44 -3.02
N THR A 366 -9.60 13.60 -2.87
CA THR A 366 -10.33 14.04 -1.67
C THR A 366 -11.73 13.44 -1.53
N LYS A 367 -12.52 13.34 -2.61
CA LYS A 367 -13.93 12.89 -2.57
C LYS A 367 -14.18 11.60 -1.76
N GLY A 368 -13.32 10.59 -1.94
CA GLY A 368 -13.43 9.32 -1.21
C GLY A 368 -13.04 9.45 0.27
N PHE A 369 -12.04 10.27 0.58
CA PHE A 369 -11.63 10.59 1.94
C PHE A 369 -12.74 11.29 2.72
N VAL A 370 -13.29 12.38 2.16
CA VAL A 370 -14.39 13.15 2.77
C VAL A 370 -15.61 12.26 3.04
N ALA A 371 -16.03 11.46 2.04
CA ALA A 371 -17.17 10.57 2.19
C ALA A 371 -16.97 9.55 3.33
N ILE A 372 -15.76 9.00 3.49
CA ILE A 372 -15.43 8.08 4.58
C ILE A 372 -15.39 8.82 5.93
N MET A 373 -14.79 10.01 6.01
CA MET A 373 -14.77 10.80 7.26
C MET A 373 -16.17 11.11 7.78
N LYS A 374 -17.11 11.51 6.89
CA LYS A 374 -18.52 11.71 7.24
C LYS A 374 -19.21 10.44 7.79
N MET A 375 -18.74 9.24 7.44
CA MET A 375 -19.27 7.97 7.97
C MET A 375 -18.65 7.54 9.31
N LEU A 376 -17.38 7.89 9.56
CA LEU A 376 -16.64 7.43 10.73
C LEU A 376 -16.76 8.37 11.93
N ARG A 377 -17.12 9.64 11.69
CA ARG A 377 -17.25 10.67 12.73
C ARG A 377 -18.67 10.73 13.33
N THR A 378 -19.38 9.59 13.36
CA THR A 378 -20.70 9.45 14.01
C THR A 378 -20.56 9.07 15.50
N PRO A 379 -21.50 9.44 16.38
CA PRO A 379 -21.39 9.15 17.82
C PRO A 379 -21.20 7.67 18.16
N ASP A 380 -21.92 6.79 17.45
CA ASP A 380 -21.87 5.33 17.68
C ASP A 380 -20.62 4.64 17.10
N SER A 381 -19.77 5.39 16.38
CA SER A 381 -18.63 4.81 15.68
C SER A 381 -17.55 4.30 16.65
N HIS A 382 -17.12 3.07 16.41
CA HIS A 382 -16.00 2.46 17.10
C HIS A 382 -14.64 2.85 16.48
N PHE A 383 -14.63 3.52 15.33
CA PHE A 383 -13.41 4.12 14.77
C PHE A 383 -13.05 5.36 15.60
N LYS A 384 -11.83 5.40 16.13
CA LYS A 384 -11.34 6.55 16.92
C LYS A 384 -10.19 7.29 16.28
N TYR A 385 -9.38 6.61 15.48
CA TYR A 385 -8.13 7.16 14.96
C TYR A 385 -8.09 7.22 13.43
N LEU A 386 -7.35 8.20 12.92
CA LEU A 386 -6.77 8.21 11.59
C LEU A 386 -5.25 8.01 11.73
N LEU A 387 -4.71 7.02 11.03
CA LEU A 387 -3.27 6.75 11.00
C LEU A 387 -2.70 7.13 9.63
N ASP A 388 -1.74 8.05 9.63
CA ASP A 388 -1.20 8.68 8.43
C ASP A 388 0.21 8.12 8.13
N PHE A 389 0.26 7.03 7.36
CA PHE A 389 1.48 6.29 7.07
C PHE A 389 2.30 6.97 5.96
N THR A 390 3.58 7.20 6.20
CA THR A 390 4.56 7.57 5.17
C THR A 390 5.57 6.44 5.04
N VAL A 391 5.54 5.75 3.91
CA VAL A 391 6.38 4.56 3.65
C VAL A 391 7.45 4.85 2.60
N ALA A 392 8.65 4.35 2.82
CA ALA A 392 9.76 4.47 1.88
C ALA A 392 10.68 3.24 1.87
N ALA A 393 11.30 2.99 0.72
CA ALA A 393 12.37 2.01 0.55
C ALA A 393 13.56 2.61 -0.20
N ARG A 394 14.76 2.31 0.30
CA ARG A 394 16.04 2.66 -0.35
C ARG A 394 16.72 1.39 -0.84
N HIS A 395 16.93 1.30 -2.14
CA HIS A 395 17.68 0.22 -2.79
C HIS A 395 19.19 0.51 -2.71
N LEU A 396 19.87 -0.17 -1.78
CA LEU A 396 21.28 0.03 -1.45
C LEU A 396 22.23 -0.07 -2.67
N PRO A 397 22.11 -1.05 -3.59
CA PRO A 397 23.05 -1.20 -4.71
C PRO A 397 23.04 -0.05 -5.73
N THR A 398 21.96 0.75 -5.79
CA THR A 398 21.85 1.88 -6.73
C THR A 398 21.63 3.22 -6.03
N GLY A 399 21.60 3.25 -4.70
CA GLY A 399 21.16 4.41 -3.91
C GLY A 399 19.71 4.84 -4.16
N GLY A 400 18.92 4.05 -4.91
CA GLY A 400 17.62 4.47 -5.43
C GLY A 400 16.54 4.51 -4.36
N PHE A 401 15.93 5.66 -4.16
CA PHE A 401 14.82 5.86 -3.22
C PHE A 401 13.49 5.73 -3.97
N ASN A 402 12.60 4.85 -3.53
CA ASN A 402 11.28 4.65 -4.12
C ASN A 402 11.27 4.41 -5.66
N THR A 403 12.39 3.92 -6.23
CA THR A 403 12.51 3.50 -7.63
C THR A 403 12.42 1.99 -7.83
N VAL A 404 12.93 1.20 -6.88
CA VAL A 404 12.99 -0.28 -6.96
C VAL A 404 12.61 -0.88 -5.61
N PHE A 405 11.51 -1.62 -5.57
CA PHE A 405 11.01 -2.35 -4.40
C PHE A 405 11.15 -3.86 -4.59
N PRO A 406 11.23 -4.66 -3.51
CA PRO A 406 11.08 -6.10 -3.60
C PRO A 406 9.79 -6.51 -4.33
N THR A 407 9.89 -7.44 -5.27
CA THR A 407 8.70 -8.17 -5.74
C THR A 407 8.23 -9.15 -4.67
N GLY A 408 7.01 -9.70 -4.79
CA GLY A 408 6.57 -10.80 -3.92
C GLY A 408 7.56 -11.99 -3.92
N PHE A 409 8.22 -12.27 -5.05
CA PHE A 409 9.25 -13.30 -5.13
C PHE A 409 10.55 -12.92 -4.41
N ASP A 410 10.91 -11.62 -4.35
CA ASP A 410 12.01 -11.15 -3.52
C ASP A 410 11.67 -11.27 -2.03
N LEU A 411 10.47 -10.82 -1.62
CA LEU A 411 10.02 -10.87 -0.23
C LEU A 411 9.93 -12.29 0.32
N LEU A 412 9.45 -13.25 -0.48
CA LEU A 412 9.39 -14.66 -0.08
C LEU A 412 10.73 -15.39 -0.28
N GLY A 413 11.44 -15.14 -1.38
CA GLY A 413 12.50 -16.02 -1.87
C GLY A 413 13.91 -15.45 -1.86
N ARG A 414 14.15 -14.17 -1.54
CA ARG A 414 15.47 -13.55 -1.60
C ARG A 414 16.05 -13.29 -0.21
N ARG A 415 17.06 -14.07 0.16
CA ARG A 415 17.80 -13.90 1.40
C ARG A 415 18.59 -12.59 1.40
N ARG A 416 18.79 -12.06 2.60
CA ARG A 416 19.61 -10.87 2.91
C ARG A 416 19.06 -9.60 2.26
N LEU A 417 17.79 -9.30 2.52
CA LEU A 417 17.17 -8.03 2.14
C LEU A 417 17.91 -6.86 2.79
N ASP A 418 18.49 -7.03 4.00
CA ASP A 418 19.44 -6.11 4.66
C ASP A 418 20.62 -5.64 3.82
N ARG A 419 21.00 -6.39 2.77
CA ARG A 419 22.11 -6.02 1.87
C ARG A 419 21.65 -5.34 0.58
N ILE A 420 20.34 -5.16 0.40
CA ILE A 420 19.74 -4.75 -0.87
C ILE A 420 18.72 -3.62 -0.66
N TRP A 421 17.99 -3.62 0.44
CA TRP A 421 16.98 -2.63 0.78
C TRP A 421 17.06 -2.20 2.25
N GLN A 422 16.80 -0.92 2.49
CA GLN A 422 16.39 -0.37 3.78
C GLN A 422 14.93 0.07 3.68
N PHE A 423 14.14 -0.17 4.72
CA PHE A 423 12.75 0.26 4.79
C PHE A 423 12.54 1.20 5.98
N HIS A 424 11.72 2.22 5.77
CA HIS A 424 11.33 3.15 6.83
C HIS A 424 9.83 3.42 6.78
N VAL A 425 9.20 3.45 7.95
CA VAL A 425 7.78 3.71 8.14
C VAL A 425 7.61 4.80 9.19
N HIS A 426 7.04 5.93 8.78
CA HIS A 426 6.57 6.95 9.71
C HIS A 426 5.06 6.86 9.84
N VAL A 427 4.53 7.04 11.04
CA VAL A 427 3.09 7.17 11.26
C VAL A 427 2.83 8.43 12.08
N ASP A 428 2.00 9.32 11.57
CA ASP A 428 1.36 10.35 12.39
C ASP A 428 -0.03 9.83 12.82
N LYS A 429 -0.39 9.91 14.10
CA LYS A 429 -1.69 9.48 14.65
C LYS A 429 -2.57 10.69 14.96
N PHE A 430 -3.82 10.65 14.49
CA PHE A 430 -4.82 11.69 14.75
C PHE A 430 -6.08 11.09 15.35
N ASP A 431 -6.66 11.77 16.34
CA ASP A 431 -8.02 11.46 16.79
C ASP A 431 -9.02 11.99 15.75
N LEU A 432 -9.96 11.15 15.33
CA LEU A 432 -10.96 11.51 14.32
C LEU A 432 -11.80 12.72 14.75
N CYS A 433 -12.04 12.89 16.05
CA CYS A 433 -12.77 14.05 16.57
C CYS A 433 -12.05 15.38 16.32
N GLY A 434 -10.71 15.39 16.24
CA GLY A 434 -9.89 16.60 16.02
C GLY A 434 -9.73 17.02 14.55
N LEU A 435 -10.29 16.27 13.59
CA LEU A 435 -10.32 16.67 12.18
C LEU A 435 -11.46 17.67 11.90
N PRO A 436 -11.35 18.50 10.83
CA PRO A 436 -12.42 19.40 10.41
C PRO A 436 -13.79 18.73 10.19
N ASP A 437 -14.86 19.49 10.41
CA ASP A 437 -16.25 19.03 10.25
C ASP A 437 -16.81 19.26 8.85
N ASP A 438 -16.37 20.31 8.18
CA ASP A 438 -16.83 20.67 6.85
C ASP A 438 -16.04 19.94 5.74
N GLU A 439 -16.65 19.89 4.55
CA GLU A 439 -16.06 19.20 3.40
C GLU A 439 -14.77 19.85 2.93
N ALA A 440 -14.73 21.18 2.80
CA ALA A 440 -13.55 21.90 2.31
C ALA A 440 -12.38 21.81 3.31
N GLY A 441 -12.64 21.91 4.61
CA GLY A 441 -11.66 21.67 5.67
C GLY A 441 -11.06 20.27 5.61
N LEU A 442 -11.87 19.23 5.35
CA LEU A 442 -11.38 17.86 5.16
C LEU A 442 -10.58 17.67 3.86
N GLU A 443 -10.98 18.34 2.76
CA GLU A 443 -10.21 18.33 1.51
C GLU A 443 -8.83 19.00 1.70
N GLN A 444 -8.80 20.16 2.35
CA GLN A 444 -7.58 20.91 2.63
C GLN A 444 -6.68 20.14 3.60
N TRP A 445 -7.23 19.58 4.68
CA TRP A 445 -6.48 18.76 5.65
C TRP A 445 -5.75 17.61 4.94
N LEU A 446 -6.42 16.89 4.04
CA LEU A 446 -5.78 15.81 3.27
C LEU A 446 -4.66 16.33 2.36
N MET A 447 -4.85 17.49 1.73
CA MET A 447 -3.85 18.13 0.89
C MET A 447 -2.61 18.53 1.71
N ASP A 448 -2.81 19.12 2.89
CA ASP A 448 -1.74 19.53 3.82
C ASP A 448 -0.97 18.33 4.35
N ARG A 449 -1.66 17.21 4.64
CA ARG A 449 -0.99 15.92 4.95
C ARG A 449 -0.11 15.47 3.79
N TRP A 450 -0.56 15.58 2.54
CA TRP A 450 0.25 15.24 1.37
C TRP A 450 1.46 16.17 1.19
N VAL A 451 1.33 17.46 1.50
CA VAL A 451 2.46 18.41 1.51
C VAL A 451 3.50 18.01 2.57
N ALA A 452 3.05 17.70 3.79
CA ALA A 452 3.93 17.23 4.86
C ALA A 452 4.64 15.91 4.50
N LYS A 453 3.94 14.95 3.88
CA LYS A 453 4.53 13.71 3.37
C LYS A 453 5.58 13.96 2.29
N ASP A 454 5.31 14.81 1.30
CA ASP A 454 6.25 15.07 0.21
C ASP A 454 7.54 15.71 0.73
N GLN A 455 7.42 16.67 1.66
CA GLN A 455 8.57 17.25 2.37
C GLN A 455 9.33 16.21 3.23
N ARG A 456 8.62 15.29 3.88
CA ARG A 456 9.22 14.19 4.66
C ARG A 456 10.00 13.23 3.76
N LEU A 457 9.45 12.85 2.61
CA LEU A 457 10.13 12.05 1.59
C LEU A 457 11.35 12.78 1.01
N ALA A 458 11.26 14.10 0.76
CA ALA A 458 12.39 14.92 0.33
C ALA A 458 13.54 14.91 1.36
N LYS A 459 13.22 15.04 2.67
CA LYS A 459 14.21 14.92 3.75
C LYS A 459 14.88 13.55 3.75
N TRP A 460 14.12 12.46 3.62
CA TRP A 460 14.68 11.10 3.57
C TRP A 460 15.47 10.79 2.30
N TYR A 461 15.15 11.46 1.20
CA TYR A 461 15.92 11.40 -0.05
C TYR A 461 17.31 12.04 0.11
N ALA A 462 17.37 13.19 0.79
CA ALA A 462 18.63 13.87 1.11
C ALA A 462 19.44 13.14 2.19
N GLN A 463 18.79 12.71 3.27
CA GLN A 463 19.40 11.99 4.39
C GLN A 463 18.44 10.91 4.91
N TRP A 464 18.78 9.63 4.65
CA TRP A 464 17.98 8.51 5.11
C TRP A 464 17.91 8.46 6.65
N PRO A 465 16.72 8.26 7.25
CA PRO A 465 16.57 8.22 8.71
C PRO A 465 17.25 6.98 9.31
N THR A 466 18.08 7.19 10.33
CA THR A 466 18.78 6.11 11.07
C THR A 466 18.57 6.26 12.57
N VAL A 467 18.70 5.14 13.29
CA VAL A 467 18.67 5.11 14.76
C VAL A 467 19.84 5.91 15.34
N GLU A 468 21.02 5.79 14.74
CA GLU A 468 22.26 6.48 15.13
C GLU A 468 22.12 8.01 15.20
N ASN A 469 21.28 8.59 14.32
CA ASN A 469 21.03 10.03 14.25
C ASN A 469 19.75 10.46 14.98
N GLY A 470 19.12 9.58 15.78
CA GLY A 470 17.85 9.84 16.48
C GLY A 470 16.62 10.04 15.57
N GLY A 471 16.78 9.91 14.25
CA GLY A 471 15.70 10.11 13.27
C GLY A 471 14.79 8.90 13.07
N ALA A 472 15.11 7.77 13.72
CA ALA A 472 14.32 6.55 13.71
C ALA A 472 14.52 5.73 15.00
N TYR A 473 13.64 4.78 15.23
CA TYR A 473 13.79 3.72 16.22
C TYR A 473 13.45 2.36 15.60
N GLU A 474 13.88 1.28 16.25
CA GLU A 474 13.52 -0.09 15.89
C GLU A 474 12.52 -0.63 16.90
N ILE A 475 11.52 -1.37 16.40
CA ILE A 475 10.67 -2.23 17.22
C ILE A 475 10.98 -3.66 16.77
N PRO A 476 11.39 -4.58 17.66
CA PRO A 476 11.63 -5.97 17.29
C PRO A 476 10.44 -6.61 16.55
N TYR A 477 10.74 -7.51 15.61
CA TYR A 477 9.73 -8.43 15.08
C TYR A 477 9.75 -9.68 15.96
N ASP A 478 8.91 -9.67 17.00
CA ASP A 478 8.61 -10.87 17.75
C ASP A 478 7.82 -11.83 16.85
N THR A 479 8.14 -13.13 16.89
CA THR A 479 7.33 -14.10 16.13
C THR A 479 5.90 -14.12 16.66
N PRO A 480 4.89 -14.49 15.86
CA PRO A 480 3.50 -14.57 16.34
C PRO A 480 3.32 -15.44 17.61
N ALA A 481 4.23 -16.41 17.86
CA ALA A 481 4.26 -17.22 19.07
C ALA A 481 4.85 -16.46 20.29
N GLU A 482 5.85 -15.60 20.08
CA GLU A 482 6.41 -14.74 21.14
C GLU A 482 5.44 -13.62 21.51
N VAL A 483 4.76 -13.03 20.52
CA VAL A 483 3.64 -12.09 20.74
C VAL A 483 2.53 -12.77 21.55
N LEU A 484 2.11 -14.00 21.18
CA LEU A 484 1.14 -14.78 21.97
C LEU A 484 1.62 -15.14 23.39
N ARG A 485 2.94 -15.17 23.62
CA ARG A 485 3.54 -15.50 24.92
C ARG A 485 3.62 -14.27 25.82
N THR A 486 4.02 -13.11 25.29
CA THR A 486 3.97 -11.82 26.01
C THR A 486 2.53 -11.38 26.29
N MET A 487 1.56 -11.78 25.45
CA MET A 487 0.12 -11.60 25.70
C MET A 487 -0.46 -12.41 26.88
N THR A 488 0.18 -13.49 27.32
CA THR A 488 -0.36 -14.39 28.38
C THR A 488 0.34 -14.23 29.73
N THR A 489 1.51 -13.61 29.76
CA THR A 489 2.10 -13.06 30.99
C THR A 489 1.43 -11.73 31.34
N PRO A 490 0.88 -11.55 32.57
CA PRO A 490 0.43 -10.25 33.01
C PRO A 490 1.57 -9.25 32.90
N VAL A 491 1.32 -8.11 32.26
CA VAL A 491 2.21 -6.95 32.39
C VAL A 491 2.14 -6.56 33.88
N PRO A 492 3.23 -6.66 34.66
CA PRO A 492 3.22 -6.11 36.00
C PRO A 492 2.89 -4.62 35.87
N PRO A 493 2.00 -4.06 36.72
CA PRO A 493 1.58 -2.67 36.58
C PRO A 493 2.83 -1.80 36.49
N ALA A 494 2.98 -1.11 35.35
CA ALA A 494 4.15 -0.30 35.10
C ALA A 494 4.30 0.68 36.25
N GLN A 495 5.52 0.75 36.82
CA GLN A 495 5.86 1.87 37.68
C GLN A 495 5.77 3.12 36.81
N ILE A 496 4.66 3.85 36.99
CA ILE A 496 4.55 5.23 36.55
C ILE A 496 5.52 5.98 37.46
N GLU A 497 6.79 6.06 37.06
CA GLU A 497 7.66 7.11 37.56
C GLU A 497 7.08 8.42 37.01
N GLU A 498 6.33 9.10 37.87
CA GLU A 498 6.03 10.52 37.71
C GLU A 498 7.37 11.25 37.65
N VAL A 499 7.73 11.72 36.46
CA VAL A 499 8.81 12.68 36.29
C VAL A 499 8.24 14.05 36.65
N GLU A 500 8.49 14.48 37.89
CA GLU A 500 8.34 15.88 38.35
C GLU A 500 9.26 16.85 37.58
#